data_AF-A0A3D3ZJ03-F1
#
_entry.id   AF-A0A3D3ZJ03-F1
#
_cell.length_a   1.000
_cell.length_b   1.000
_cell.length_c   1.000
_cell.angle_alpha   90.00
_cell.angle_beta   90.00
_cell.angle_gamma   90.00
#
_symmetry.space_group_name_H-M   'P 1'
#
loop_
_entity.id
_entity.type
_entity.pdbx_description
1 polymer ?
#
loop_
_entity_poly.entity_id
_entity_poly.type
_entity_poly.pdbx_seq_one_letter_code
_entity_poly.pdbx_strand_id
1 'polypeptide(L)'
;SQIVPPDDIDVAMVAPKSPGHMLRRLFSEGIGVPALWAVHQDATGNAEALTLAYARAIGCTRAGVLHTTIAEETETDLFGEQAV
;
A
#
# COMPACT_ATOMS: atom_id res chain seq x y z
N SER A 1 -1.76 -16.03 15.06
CA SER A 1 -1.95 -14.97 16.07
C SER A 1 -2.36 -13.69 15.35
N GLN A 2 -3.20 -12.86 15.95
CA GLN A 2 -3.51 -11.53 15.42
C GLN A 2 -2.43 -10.54 15.84
N ILE A 3 -2.03 -9.64 14.95
CA ILE A 3 -1.15 -8.51 15.28
C ILE A 3 -2.04 -7.40 15.84
N VAL A 4 -1.75 -6.95 17.06
CA VAL A 4 -2.43 -5.83 17.72
C VAL A 4 -1.39 -4.73 17.95
N PRO A 5 -1.45 -3.61 17.21
CA PRO A 5 -0.53 -2.50 17.39
C PRO A 5 -0.81 -1.75 18.70
N PRO A 6 0.21 -1.16 19.35
CA PRO A 6 0.00 -0.16 20.40
C PRO A 6 -0.75 1.08 19.88
N ASP A 7 -1.46 1.79 20.76
CA ASP A 7 -2.28 2.96 20.39
C ASP A 7 -1.45 4.21 20.01
N ASP A 8 -0.15 4.22 20.29
CA ASP A 8 0.75 5.37 20.13
C ASP A 8 1.59 5.34 18.84
N ILE A 9 1.29 4.43 17.92
CA ILE A 9 2.00 4.31 16.63
C ILE A 9 1.06 4.52 15.43
N ASP A 10 1.60 5.02 14.32
CA ASP A 10 0.84 5.02 13.06
C ASP A 10 0.86 3.62 12.45
N VAL A 11 -0.27 3.20 11.86
CA VAL A 11 -0.41 1.93 11.16
C VAL A 11 -1.06 2.21 9.81
N ALA A 12 -0.30 1.97 8.75
CA ALA A 12 -0.73 2.24 7.39
C ALA A 12 -0.14 1.22 6.42
N MET A 13 -0.65 1.22 5.19
CA MET A 13 -0.33 0.26 4.16
C MET A 13 -0.19 0.94 2.80
N VAL A 14 0.77 0.47 2.01
CA VAL A 14 0.85 0.69 0.56
C VAL A 14 1.00 -0.69 -0.09
N ALA A 15 0.04 -1.06 -0.93
CA ALA A 15 -0.05 -2.39 -1.55
C ALA A 15 0.07 -2.29 -3.09
N PRO A 16 1.29 -2.45 -3.66
CA PRO A 16 1.50 -2.49 -5.10
C PRO A 16 0.81 -3.69 -5.73
N LYS A 17 0.01 -3.48 -6.78
CA LYS A 17 -0.72 -4.53 -7.48
C LYS A 17 0.13 -5.13 -8.60
N SER A 18 1.30 -5.64 -8.21
CA SER A 18 2.31 -6.22 -9.11
C SER A 18 3.31 -7.09 -8.33
N PRO A 19 3.86 -8.16 -8.92
CA PRO A 19 4.96 -8.91 -8.31
C PRO A 19 6.15 -8.01 -7.94
N GLY A 20 6.79 -8.26 -6.80
CA GLY A 20 7.85 -7.38 -6.29
C GLY A 20 9.03 -7.15 -7.26
N HIS A 21 9.42 -8.17 -8.04
CA HIS A 21 10.46 -8.03 -9.05
C HIS A 21 10.06 -7.12 -10.22
N MET A 22 8.76 -7.08 -10.56
CA MET A 22 8.21 -6.19 -11.58
C MET A 22 8.13 -4.75 -11.08
N LEU A 23 7.72 -4.52 -9.82
CA LEU A 23 7.79 -3.21 -9.20
C LEU A 23 9.20 -2.61 -9.32
N ARG A 24 10.24 -3.37 -8.95
CA ARG A 24 11.63 -2.89 -9.03
C ARG A 24 12.07 -2.59 -10.47
N ARG A 25 11.77 -3.48 -11.40
CA ARG A 25 12.13 -3.32 -12.81
C ARG A 25 11.48 -2.06 -13.39
N LEU A 26 10.16 -1.95 -13.29
CA LEU A 26 9.41 -0.82 -13.83
C LEU A 26 9.83 0.49 -13.18
N PHE A 27 10.07 0.50 -11.86
CA PHE A 27 10.60 1.68 -11.17
C PHE A 27 11.90 2.19 -11.80
N SER A 28 12.83 1.28 -12.13
CA SER A 28 14.12 1.62 -12.75
C SER A 28 13.99 2.10 -14.20
N GLU A 29 12.91 1.71 -14.88
CA GLU A 29 12.55 2.17 -16.22
C GLU A 29 11.78 3.51 -16.17
N GLY A 30 11.59 4.10 -14.97
CA GLY A 30 10.82 5.34 -14.79
C GLY A 30 9.31 5.14 -14.80
N ILE A 31 8.85 3.90 -14.86
CA ILE A 31 7.43 3.50 -14.86
C ILE A 31 7.00 3.21 -13.41
N GLY A 32 5.70 3.31 -13.12
CA GLY A 32 5.12 2.90 -11.84
C GLY A 32 4.18 1.72 -12.00
N VAL A 33 3.79 1.11 -10.88
CA VAL A 33 2.69 0.15 -10.84
C VAL A 33 1.56 0.73 -10.00
N PRO A 34 0.29 0.44 -10.33
CA PRO A 34 -0.83 0.84 -9.48
C PRO A 34 -0.64 0.30 -8.07
N ALA A 35 -1.07 1.06 -7.07
CA ALA A 35 -1.11 0.60 -5.70
C ALA A 35 -2.39 1.04 -4.98
N LEU A 36 -2.77 0.27 -3.97
CA LEU A 36 -3.75 0.70 -3.00
C LEU A 36 -3.04 1.28 -1.77
N TRP A 37 -3.69 2.18 -1.05
CA TRP A 37 -3.19 2.69 0.23
C TRP A 37 -4.31 2.78 1.27
N ALA A 38 -3.95 2.58 2.54
CA ALA A 38 -4.89 2.70 3.65
C ALA A 38 -4.18 3.18 4.91
N VAL A 39 -4.92 3.87 5.78
CA VAL A 39 -4.51 4.14 7.17
C VAL A 39 -5.46 3.39 8.10
N HIS A 40 -4.90 2.52 8.95
CA HIS A 40 -5.63 1.82 9.98
C HIS A 40 -5.64 2.60 11.30
N GLN A 41 -4.50 3.21 11.64
CA GLN A 41 -4.32 4.02 12.85
C GLN A 41 -3.46 5.23 12.54
N ASP A 42 -3.90 6.41 12.97
CA ASP A 42 -3.17 7.68 12.86
C ASP A 42 -2.99 8.28 14.26
N ALA A 43 -1.95 7.83 14.96
CA ALA A 43 -1.60 8.30 16.29
C ALA A 43 -0.93 9.68 16.23
N THR A 44 -0.25 10.00 15.13
CA THR A 44 0.52 11.24 14.98
C THR A 44 -0.26 12.37 14.29
N GLY A 45 -1.36 12.07 13.60
CA GLY A 45 -2.08 13.01 12.73
C GLY A 45 -1.42 13.21 11.35
N ASN A 46 -0.39 12.42 11.03
CA ASN A 46 0.39 12.54 9.79
C ASN A 46 0.46 11.24 8.98
N ALA A 47 -0.23 10.17 9.42
CA ALA A 47 -0.11 8.85 8.81
C ALA A 47 -0.45 8.86 7.32
N GLU A 48 -1.49 9.59 6.91
CA GLU A 48 -1.88 9.70 5.50
C GLU A 48 -0.77 10.33 4.63
N ALA A 49 -0.25 11.48 5.06
CA ALA A 49 0.80 12.18 4.34
C ALA A 49 2.06 11.32 4.21
N LEU A 50 2.45 10.63 5.29
CA LEU A 50 3.59 9.72 5.28
C LEU A 50 3.36 8.52 4.36
N THR A 51 2.16 7.95 4.36
CA THR A 51 1.77 6.81 3.51
C THR A 51 1.81 7.16 2.03
N LEU A 52 1.24 8.31 1.66
CA LEU A 52 1.29 8.80 0.27
C LEU A 52 2.71 9.17 -0.17
N ALA A 53 3.52 9.74 0.74
CA ALA A 53 4.94 9.98 0.47
C ALA A 53 5.70 8.67 0.23
N TYR A 54 5.42 7.63 1.00
CA TYR A 54 6.00 6.29 0.82
C TYR A 54 5.58 5.70 -0.53
N ALA A 55 4.30 5.75 -0.89
CA ALA A 55 3.80 5.29 -2.18
C ALA A 55 4.47 6.01 -3.37
N ARG A 56 4.75 7.31 -3.21
CA ARG A 56 5.53 8.08 -4.19
C ARG A 56 6.99 7.63 -4.25
N ALA A 57 7.62 7.39 -3.10
CA ALA A 57 9.03 6.99 -3.01
C ALA A 57 9.30 5.67 -3.73
N ILE A 58 8.35 4.72 -3.67
CA ILE A 58 8.42 3.45 -4.40
C ILE A 58 7.90 3.53 -5.84
N GLY A 59 7.48 4.72 -6.31
CA GLY A 59 7.09 5.02 -7.68
C GLY A 59 5.66 4.68 -8.08
N CYS A 60 4.82 4.19 -7.16
CA CYS A 60 3.44 3.80 -7.47
C CYS A 60 2.57 4.99 -7.91
N THR A 61 2.82 6.19 -7.39
CA THR A 61 2.08 7.40 -7.80
C THR A 61 2.29 7.79 -9.26
N ARG A 62 3.26 7.21 -9.97
CA ARG A 62 3.44 7.43 -11.42
C ARG A 62 2.33 6.75 -12.24
N ALA A 63 1.82 5.62 -11.76
CA ALA A 63 0.71 4.88 -12.38
C ALA A 63 -0.64 5.24 -11.75
N GLY A 64 -0.64 5.62 -10.48
CA GLY A 64 -1.83 6.00 -9.72
C GLY A 64 -1.95 5.20 -8.44
N VAL A 65 -2.50 5.84 -7.41
CA VAL A 65 -2.79 5.19 -6.13
C VAL A 65 -4.24 5.46 -5.73
N LEU A 66 -4.90 4.44 -5.18
CA LEU A 66 -6.31 4.52 -4.76
C LEU A 66 -6.42 4.23 -3.27
N HIS A 67 -7.27 4.99 -2.59
CA HIS A 67 -7.55 4.77 -1.17
C HIS A 67 -8.45 3.53 -1.00
N THR A 68 -8.19 2.74 0.04
CA THR A 68 -8.95 1.54 0.43
C THR A 68 -8.93 1.37 1.95
N THR A 69 -9.44 0.25 2.45
CA THR A 69 -9.27 -0.19 3.83
C THR A 69 -8.40 -1.44 3.90
N ILE A 70 -7.80 -1.74 5.05
CA ILE A 70 -7.05 -2.99 5.24
C ILE A 70 -7.94 -4.21 4.97
N ALA A 71 -9.21 -4.17 5.36
CA ALA A 71 -10.16 -5.25 5.13
C ALA A 71 -10.42 -5.49 3.64
N GLU A 72 -10.79 -4.43 2.90
CA GLU A 72 -11.06 -4.52 1.45
C GLU A 72 -9.82 -4.99 0.68
N GLU A 73 -8.64 -4.48 1.02
CA GLU A 73 -7.40 -4.91 0.37
C GLU A 73 -7.11 -6.37 0.65
N THR A 74 -7.20 -6.81 1.91
CA THR A 74 -6.92 -8.20 2.29
C THR A 74 -7.86 -9.17 1.59
N GLU A 75 -9.16 -8.85 1.56
CA GLU A 75 -10.18 -9.71 0.95
C GLU A 75 -10.00 -9.79 -0.57
N THR A 76 -9.79 -8.65 -1.23
CA THR A 76 -9.69 -8.60 -2.70
C THR A 76 -8.36 -9.13 -3.22
N ASP A 77 -7.26 -8.93 -2.50
CA ASP A 77 -5.94 -9.43 -2.88
C ASP A 77 -5.89 -10.96 -2.78
N LEU A 78 -6.31 -11.53 -1.64
CA LEU A 78 -6.39 -12.97 -1.43
C LEU A 78 -7.32 -13.65 -2.44
N PHE A 79 -8.47 -13.03 -2.74
CA PHE A 79 -9.35 -13.54 -3.79
C PHE A 79 -8.67 -13.48 -5.16
N GLY A 80 -8.06 -12.35 -5.50
CA GLY A 80 -7.41 -12.11 -6.78
C GLY A 80 -6.29 -13.10 -7.07
N GLU A 81 -5.43 -13.40 -6.09
CA GLU A 81 -4.31 -14.31 -6.29
C GLU A 81 -4.69 -15.80 -6.30
N GLN A 82 -5.83 -16.17 -5.70
CA GLN A 82 -6.28 -17.56 -5.60
C GLN A 82 -7.24 -17.96 -6.73
N ALA A 83 -8.08 -17.03 -7.18
CA ALA A 83 -9.20 -17.33 -8.08
C ALA A 83 -8.95 -16.92 -9.54
N VAL A 84 -7.92 -16.13 -9.83
CA VAL A 84 -7.61 -15.60 -11.16
C VAL A 84 -6.13 -15.80 -11.50
#